data_AF-A0A1H8EAF5-F1
#
_entry.id   AF-A0A1H8EAF5-F1
#
_cell.length_a   1.000
_cell.length_b   1.000
_cell.length_c   1.000
_cell.angle_alpha   90.00
_cell.angle_beta   90.00
_cell.angle_gamma   90.00
#
_symmetry.space_group_name_H-M   'P 1'
#
loop_
_entity.id
_entity.type
_entity.pdbx_description
1 polymer ?
#
loop_
_entity_poly.entity_id
_entity_poly.type
_entity_poly.pdbx_seq_one_letter_code
_entity_poly.pdbx_strand_id
1 'polypeptide(L)'
;MGYAIAADGINWRRVESESDLQAGETFSESIPETPIDHYKLQAVRRISTDFFAEIKDGFVTTQTGIKMDCDIADIQRFKSAYDLAELKGQTEMPVIVDYDNVVHTDIPLTDALAMILELGDHYQTQYIKKQNLRAQIMDPLITTKPEIDAIVW
;
A
#
# COMPACT_ATOMS: atom_id res chain seq x y z
N MET A 1 -40.13 16.61 -6.49
CA MET A 1 -39.40 17.11 -5.31
C MET A 1 -38.00 16.54 -5.36
N GLY A 2 -36.97 17.38 -5.48
CA GLY A 2 -35.57 16.94 -5.57
C GLY A 2 -34.73 17.61 -4.49
N TYR A 3 -33.74 16.89 -3.96
CA TYR A 3 -32.68 17.44 -3.13
C TYR A 3 -31.46 17.68 -4.02
N ALA A 4 -30.84 18.86 -3.91
CA ALA A 4 -29.56 19.15 -4.53
C ALA A 4 -28.47 19.20 -3.45
N ILE A 5 -27.28 18.73 -3.80
CA ILE A 5 -26.11 18.72 -2.91
C ILE A 5 -25.42 20.07 -3.04
N ALA A 6 -25.26 20.81 -1.95
CA ALA A 6 -24.35 21.96 -1.90
C ALA A 6 -22.89 21.45 -1.91
N ALA A 7 -22.01 22.19 -2.60
CA ALA A 7 -20.65 21.78 -2.95
C ALA A 7 -19.69 21.52 -1.77
N ASP A 8 -20.13 21.73 -0.53
CA ASP A 8 -19.38 21.47 0.71
C ASP A 8 -19.83 20.21 1.45
N GLY A 9 -20.82 19.48 0.95
CA GLY A 9 -21.13 18.10 1.37
C GLY A 9 -21.67 17.91 2.79
N ILE A 10 -21.95 18.97 3.56
CA ILE A 10 -22.32 18.82 4.99
C ILE A 10 -23.67 19.45 5.37
N ASN A 11 -24.32 20.25 4.52
CA ASN A 11 -25.66 20.78 4.85
C ASN A 11 -26.70 20.54 3.74
N TRP A 12 -27.72 19.75 4.07
CA TRP A 12 -28.91 19.59 3.23
C TRP A 12 -29.86 20.78 3.45
N ARG A 13 -29.90 21.72 2.51
CA ARG A 13 -30.97 22.73 2.46
C ARG A 13 -32.03 22.35 1.43
N ARG A 14 -33.29 22.52 1.81
CA ARG A 14 -34.46 22.31 0.95
C ARG A 14 -34.57 23.47 -0.03
N VAL A 15 -34.63 23.16 -1.33
CA VAL A 15 -34.83 24.15 -2.40
C VAL A 15 -36.33 24.27 -2.66
N GLU A 16 -36.89 25.48 -2.57
CA GLU A 16 -38.34 25.71 -2.63
C GLU A 16 -38.85 26.32 -3.95
N SER A 17 -37.99 26.74 -4.90
CA SER A 17 -38.47 27.15 -6.23
C SER A 17 -37.40 27.15 -7.34
N GLU A 18 -37.85 27.05 -8.60
CA GLU A 18 -37.01 26.97 -9.81
C GLU A 18 -36.24 28.26 -10.14
N SER A 19 -36.52 29.40 -9.50
CA SER A 19 -35.78 30.65 -9.73
C SER A 19 -34.39 30.66 -9.11
N ASP A 20 -34.09 29.74 -8.18
CA ASP A 20 -32.76 29.63 -7.55
C ASP A 20 -31.77 28.83 -8.40
N LEU A 21 -32.22 28.19 -9.49
CA LEU A 21 -31.38 27.39 -10.39
C LEU A 21 -30.49 28.24 -11.32
N GLN A 22 -30.72 29.55 -11.41
CA GLN A 22 -29.98 30.44 -12.33
C GLN A 22 -28.97 31.39 -11.65
N ALA A 23 -28.73 31.26 -10.34
CA ALA A 23 -27.62 31.96 -9.66
C ALA A 23 -26.34 31.11 -9.60
N GLY A 24 -26.14 30.23 -10.59
CA GLY A 24 -24.91 29.47 -10.77
C GLY A 24 -23.82 30.33 -11.39
N GLU A 25 -23.36 31.37 -10.69
CA GLU A 25 -22.04 31.92 -10.95
C GLU A 25 -21.03 30.83 -10.61
N THR A 26 -20.53 30.18 -11.66
CA THR A 26 -19.40 29.25 -11.62
C THR A 26 -18.15 29.98 -11.12
N PHE A 27 -18.00 30.07 -9.81
CA PHE A 27 -16.70 30.14 -9.16
C PHE A 27 -16.41 28.76 -8.58
N SER A 28 -16.08 27.82 -9.46
CA SER A 28 -15.16 26.74 -9.08
C SER A 28 -13.77 27.35 -9.14
N GLU A 29 -13.43 28.17 -8.16
CA GLU A 29 -12.03 28.33 -7.80
C GLU A 29 -11.60 26.95 -7.32
N SER A 30 -10.96 26.19 -8.21
CA SER A 30 -10.03 25.16 -7.78
C SER A 30 -9.13 25.84 -6.76
N ILE A 31 -9.22 25.46 -5.48
CA ILE A 31 -8.26 25.91 -4.48
C ILE A 31 -6.90 25.60 -5.12
N PRO A 32 -6.06 26.62 -5.39
CA PRO A 32 -4.80 26.35 -6.06
C PRO A 32 -4.02 25.41 -5.14
N GLU A 33 -3.78 24.17 -5.59
CA GLU A 33 -2.77 23.32 -4.98
C GLU A 33 -1.52 24.17 -4.89
N THR A 34 -1.07 24.43 -3.66
CA THR A 34 0.11 25.24 -3.50
C THR A 34 1.26 24.50 -4.18
N PRO A 35 2.28 25.19 -4.72
CA PRO A 35 3.43 24.52 -5.32
C PRO A 35 4.05 23.46 -4.40
N ILE A 36 3.94 23.64 -3.07
CA ILE A 36 4.42 22.69 -2.07
C ILE A 36 3.56 21.41 -2.01
N ASP A 37 2.24 21.49 -2.15
CA ASP A 37 1.35 20.31 -2.19
C ASP A 37 1.70 19.40 -3.37
N HIS A 38 1.99 20.00 -4.53
CA HIS A 38 2.43 19.26 -5.71
C HIS A 38 3.73 18.50 -5.45
N TYR A 39 4.72 19.14 -4.80
CA TYR A 39 5.97 18.48 -4.44
C TYR A 39 5.78 17.35 -3.41
N LYS A 40 4.89 17.53 -2.42
CA LYS A 40 4.56 16.48 -1.45
C LYS A 40 3.96 15.26 -2.14
N LEU A 41 3.01 15.47 -3.05
CA LEU A 41 2.39 14.37 -3.81
C LEU A 41 3.41 13.62 -4.68
N GLN A 42 4.33 14.33 -5.35
CA GLN A 42 5.41 13.71 -6.10
C GLN A 42 6.33 12.86 -5.21
N ALA A 43 6.70 13.36 -4.03
CA ALA A 43 7.54 12.62 -3.09
C ALA A 43 6.84 11.38 -2.52
N VAL A 44 5.54 11.46 -2.18
CA VAL A 44 4.76 10.29 -1.74
C VAL A 44 4.67 9.22 -2.84
N ARG A 45 4.54 9.62 -4.11
CA ARG A 45 4.59 8.70 -5.25
C ARG A 45 5.94 8.02 -5.35
N ARG A 46 7.04 8.77 -5.26
CA ARG A 46 8.41 8.23 -5.25
C ARG A 46 8.61 7.19 -4.14
N ILE A 47 8.29 7.52 -2.89
CA ILE A 47 8.37 6.59 -1.75
C ILE A 47 7.51 5.33 -1.99
N SER A 48 6.35 5.47 -2.63
CA SER A 48 5.52 4.32 -2.97
C SER A 48 6.17 3.45 -4.05
N THR A 49 6.79 4.05 -5.06
CA THR A 49 7.55 3.33 -6.10
C THR A 49 8.74 2.60 -5.49
N ASP A 50 9.50 3.24 -4.60
CA ASP A 50 10.68 2.65 -3.95
C ASP A 50 10.27 1.47 -3.06
N PHE A 51 9.18 1.60 -2.29
CA PHE A 51 8.59 0.48 -1.56
C PHE A 51 8.26 -0.71 -2.48
N PHE A 52 7.59 -0.47 -3.61
CA PHE A 52 7.25 -1.57 -4.53
C PHE A 52 8.48 -2.14 -5.22
N ALA A 53 9.54 -1.37 -5.45
CA ALA A 53 10.79 -1.87 -5.99
C ALA A 53 11.49 -2.78 -4.98
N GLU A 54 11.56 -2.39 -3.71
CA GLU A 54 12.11 -3.20 -2.61
C GLU A 54 11.36 -4.53 -2.49
N ILE A 55 10.03 -4.49 -2.43
CA ILE A 55 9.19 -5.71 -2.32
C ILE A 55 9.32 -6.60 -3.57
N LYS A 56 9.51 -6.01 -4.76
CA LYS A 56 9.71 -6.79 -5.99
C LYS A 56 11.09 -7.42 -6.11
N ASP A 57 12.07 -7.03 -5.30
CA ASP A 57 13.37 -7.70 -5.30
C ASP A 57 13.30 -9.05 -4.58
N GLY A 58 12.19 -9.37 -3.91
CA GLY A 58 12.03 -10.61 -3.15
C GLY A 58 12.84 -10.61 -1.86
N PHE A 59 12.77 -11.71 -1.11
CA PHE A 59 13.41 -11.83 0.20
C PHE A 59 14.00 -13.23 0.39
N VAL A 60 15.27 -13.28 0.82
CA VAL A 60 15.95 -14.54 1.16
C VAL A 60 15.59 -14.94 2.57
N THR A 61 14.83 -16.02 2.69
CA THR A 61 14.44 -16.58 3.98
C THR A 61 15.66 -17.11 4.74
N THR A 62 15.73 -16.85 6.05
CA THR A 62 16.93 -17.10 6.84
C THR A 62 17.14 -18.58 7.13
N GLN A 63 16.05 -19.33 7.31
CA GLN A 63 16.12 -20.74 7.67
C GLN A 63 16.41 -21.65 6.47
N THR A 64 15.76 -21.43 5.34
CA THR A 64 15.91 -22.30 4.15
C THR A 64 16.88 -21.73 3.11
N GLY A 65 17.21 -20.43 3.17
CA GLY A 65 18.04 -19.76 2.17
C GLY A 65 17.32 -19.55 0.82
N ILE A 66 16.02 -19.85 0.76
CA ILE A 66 15.22 -19.72 -0.46
C ILE A 66 14.78 -18.26 -0.61
N LYS A 67 15.02 -17.69 -1.79
CA LYS A 67 14.57 -16.34 -2.17
C LYS A 67 13.12 -16.41 -2.65
N MET A 68 12.21 -15.74 -1.95
CA MET A 68 10.78 -15.80 -2.25
C MET A 68 10.25 -14.42 -2.68
N ASP A 69 9.20 -14.41 -3.50
CA ASP A 69 8.36 -13.22 -3.68
C ASP A 69 7.80 -12.77 -2.34
N CYS A 70 7.87 -11.46 -2.06
CA CYS A 70 7.38 -10.88 -0.80
C CYS A 70 6.27 -9.84 -1.01
N ASP A 71 5.64 -9.80 -2.19
CA ASP A 71 4.37 -9.07 -2.35
C ASP A 71 3.32 -9.71 -1.42
N ILE A 72 2.49 -8.87 -0.79
CA ILE A 72 1.45 -9.33 0.13
C ILE A 72 0.48 -10.33 -0.51
N ALA A 73 0.20 -10.19 -1.81
CA ALA A 73 -0.65 -11.13 -2.52
C ALA A 73 -0.02 -12.52 -2.60
N ASP A 74 1.29 -12.60 -2.81
CA ASP A 74 2.03 -13.86 -2.92
C ASP A 74 2.24 -14.51 -1.54
N ILE A 75 2.51 -13.70 -0.51
CA ILE A 75 2.52 -14.16 0.89
C ILE A 75 1.17 -14.77 1.28
N GLN A 76 0.06 -14.11 0.93
CA GLN A 76 -1.29 -14.61 1.21
C GLN A 76 -1.60 -15.92 0.47
N ARG A 77 -1.15 -16.05 -0.78
CA ARG A 77 -1.28 -17.30 -1.55
C ARG A 77 -0.49 -18.42 -0.90
N PHE A 78 0.75 -18.14 -0.47
CA PHE A 78 1.59 -19.11 0.21
C PHE A 78 0.97 -19.55 1.54
N LYS A 79 0.47 -18.62 2.36
CA LYS A 79 -0.26 -18.93 3.60
C LYS A 79 -1.51 -19.77 3.34
N SER A 80 -2.28 -19.45 2.30
CA SER A 80 -3.46 -20.24 1.93
C SER A 80 -3.10 -21.66 1.51
N ALA A 81 -1.99 -21.84 0.79
CA ALA A 81 -1.49 -23.15 0.41
C ALA A 81 -1.01 -23.96 1.62
N TYR A 82 -0.29 -23.31 2.55
CA TYR A 82 0.10 -23.88 3.84
C TYR A 82 -1.13 -24.37 4.63
N ASP A 83 -2.16 -23.54 4.77
CA ASP A 83 -3.37 -23.89 5.52
C ASP A 83 -4.08 -25.10 4.92
N LEU A 84 -4.12 -25.18 3.58
CA LEU A 84 -4.68 -26.34 2.89
C LEU A 84 -3.83 -27.62 3.08
N ALA A 85 -2.51 -27.50 3.15
CA ALA A 85 -1.61 -28.62 3.41
C ALA A 85 -1.79 -29.15 4.84
N GLU A 86 -1.84 -28.24 5.82
CA GLU A 86 -2.10 -28.56 7.23
C GLU A 86 -3.46 -29.23 7.41
N LEU A 87 -4.52 -28.69 6.80
CA LEU A 87 -5.87 -29.29 6.85
C LEU A 87 -5.94 -30.69 6.21
N LYS A 88 -5.06 -30.99 5.26
CA LYS A 88 -4.94 -32.31 4.63
C LYS A 88 -4.10 -33.30 5.46
N GLY A 89 -3.52 -32.86 6.58
CA GLY A 89 -2.65 -33.68 7.42
C GLY A 89 -1.30 -33.96 6.76
N GLN A 90 -0.82 -33.08 5.88
CA GLN A 90 0.53 -33.16 5.32
C GLN A 90 1.56 -32.75 6.36
N THR A 91 2.78 -33.27 6.26
CA THR A 91 3.91 -32.84 7.10
C THR A 91 4.87 -31.91 6.36
N GLU A 92 4.75 -31.83 5.04
CA GLU A 92 5.60 -31.07 4.13
C GLU A 92 4.74 -30.35 3.09
N MET A 93 5.23 -29.22 2.58
CA MET A 93 4.66 -28.55 1.43
C MET A 93 4.93 -29.38 0.16
N PRO A 94 3.89 -29.73 -0.62
CA PRO A 94 4.08 -30.52 -1.84
C PRO A 94 4.98 -29.84 -2.88
N VAL A 95 4.81 -28.52 -3.04
CA VAL A 95 5.56 -27.68 -3.97
C VAL A 95 5.60 -26.26 -3.43
N ILE A 96 6.79 -25.66 -3.42
CA ILE A 96 7.02 -24.23 -3.32
C ILE A 96 7.79 -23.80 -4.58
N VAL A 97 7.37 -22.70 -5.20
CA VAL A 97 8.12 -22.09 -6.31
C VAL A 97 8.72 -20.80 -5.78
N ASP A 98 10.02 -20.65 -5.98
CA ASP A 98 10.76 -19.49 -5.50
C ASP A 98 10.75 -18.32 -6.50
N TYR A 99 11.40 -17.23 -6.11
CA TYR A 99 11.50 -15.99 -6.90
C TYR A 99 12.08 -16.21 -8.30
N ASP A 100 13.06 -17.12 -8.42
CA ASP A 100 13.74 -17.45 -9.67
C ASP A 100 13.01 -18.56 -10.46
N ASN A 101 11.78 -18.90 -10.06
CA ASN A 101 10.94 -19.97 -10.60
C ASN A 101 11.54 -21.38 -10.43
N VAL A 102 12.38 -21.60 -9.41
CA VAL A 102 12.87 -22.91 -9.03
C VAL A 102 11.84 -23.61 -8.15
N VAL A 103 11.62 -24.90 -8.45
CA VAL A 103 10.69 -25.75 -7.71
C VAL A 103 11.41 -26.41 -6.55
N HIS A 104 10.86 -26.25 -5.35
CA HIS A 104 11.30 -26.88 -4.11
C HIS A 104 10.24 -27.86 -3.62
N THR A 105 10.66 -29.10 -3.35
CA THR A 105 9.84 -30.16 -2.75
C THR A 105 10.36 -30.48 -1.35
N ASP A 106 9.58 -31.23 -0.58
CA ASP A 106 10.01 -31.80 0.72
C ASP A 106 10.36 -30.75 1.78
N ILE A 107 9.81 -29.54 1.67
CA ILE A 107 9.95 -28.48 2.68
C ILE A 107 9.01 -28.78 3.85
N PRO A 108 9.50 -29.00 5.08
CA PRO A 108 8.63 -29.23 6.24
C PRO A 108 7.63 -28.10 6.44
N LEU A 109 6.40 -28.41 6.87
CA LEU A 109 5.42 -27.37 7.17
C LEU A 109 5.92 -26.38 8.22
N THR A 110 6.71 -26.83 9.21
CA THR A 110 7.34 -25.93 10.19
C THR A 110 8.21 -24.87 9.54
N ASP A 111 8.97 -25.26 8.53
CA ASP A 111 9.90 -24.37 7.83
C ASP A 111 9.13 -23.46 6.88
N ALA A 112 8.11 -23.98 6.19
CA ALA A 112 7.21 -23.18 5.37
C ALA A 112 6.48 -22.10 6.19
N LEU A 113 6.03 -22.43 7.42
CA LEU A 113 5.44 -21.44 8.32
C LEU A 113 6.46 -20.37 8.72
N ALA A 114 7.69 -20.76 9.07
CA ALA A 114 8.76 -19.82 9.38
C ALA A 114 9.04 -18.88 8.19
N MET A 115 9.13 -19.42 6.97
CA MET A 115 9.27 -18.62 5.74
C MET A 115 8.13 -17.62 5.58
N ILE A 116 6.87 -18.03 5.79
CA ILE A 116 5.70 -17.12 5.70
C ILE A 116 5.79 -15.99 6.72
N LEU A 117 6.19 -16.30 7.96
CA LEU A 117 6.34 -15.30 9.01
C LEU A 117 7.44 -14.29 8.68
N GLU A 118 8.61 -14.77 8.23
CA GLU A 118 9.71 -13.90 7.82
C GLU A 118 9.32 -12.97 6.66
N LEU A 119 8.61 -13.50 5.65
CA LEU A 119 8.12 -12.69 4.53
C LEU A 119 7.10 -11.65 5.00
N GLY A 120 6.20 -12.03 5.91
CA GLY A 120 5.24 -11.13 6.52
C GLY A 120 5.90 -10.00 7.30
N ASP A 121 6.90 -10.33 8.13
CA ASP A 121 7.67 -9.36 8.93
C ASP A 121 8.47 -8.41 8.03
N HIS A 122 9.09 -8.94 6.96
CA HIS A 122 9.79 -8.12 5.98
C HIS A 122 8.84 -7.12 5.31
N TYR A 123 7.72 -7.61 4.75
CA TYR A 123 6.72 -6.75 4.11
C TYR A 123 6.18 -5.69 5.08
N GLN A 124 5.83 -6.10 6.31
CA GLN A 124 5.30 -5.20 7.33
C GLN A 124 6.33 -4.11 7.69
N THR A 125 7.60 -4.48 7.83
CA THR A 125 8.68 -3.53 8.12
C THR A 125 8.79 -2.46 7.03
N GLN A 126 8.82 -2.88 5.76
CA GLN A 126 8.88 -1.93 4.64
C GLN A 126 7.61 -1.09 4.52
N TYR A 127 6.45 -1.67 4.81
CA TYR A 127 5.17 -0.95 4.80
C TYR A 127 5.13 0.13 5.90
N ILE A 128 5.57 -0.19 7.12
CA ILE A 128 5.66 0.77 8.22
C ILE A 128 6.61 1.92 7.85
N LYS A 129 7.79 1.59 7.29
CA LYS A 129 8.75 2.58 6.80
C LYS A 129 8.09 3.53 5.78
N LYS A 130 7.38 2.99 4.79
CA LYS A 130 6.60 3.78 3.82
C LYS A 130 5.60 4.72 4.48
N GLN A 131 4.82 4.24 5.44
CA GLN A 131 3.80 5.07 6.11
C GLN A 131 4.43 6.18 6.97
N ASN A 132 5.53 5.88 7.66
CA ASN A 132 6.26 6.87 8.44
C ASN A 132 6.84 7.98 7.55
N LEU A 133 7.47 7.63 6.43
CA LEU A 133 7.99 8.61 5.47
C LEU A 133 6.87 9.42 4.83
N ARG A 134 5.75 8.79 4.49
CA ARG A 134 4.55 9.50 4.00
C ARG A 134 4.04 10.50 5.05
N ALA A 135 4.00 10.13 6.32
CA ALA A 135 3.56 11.02 7.38
C ALA A 135 4.51 12.23 7.53
N GLN A 136 5.83 12.01 7.47
CA GLN A 136 6.82 13.09 7.48
C GLN A 136 6.65 14.05 6.30
N ILE A 137 6.47 13.52 5.07
CA ILE A 137 6.27 14.36 3.87
C ILE A 137 4.99 15.21 4.01
N MET A 138 3.93 14.63 4.56
CA MET A 138 2.62 15.29 4.71
C MET A 138 2.53 16.17 5.96
N ASP A 139 3.57 16.24 6.79
CA ASP A 139 3.59 17.11 7.97
C ASP A 139 3.35 18.57 7.54
N PRO A 140 2.38 19.29 8.15
CA PRO A 140 2.14 20.70 7.86
C PRO A 140 3.34 21.62 8.08
N LEU A 141 4.29 21.22 8.94
CA LEU A 141 5.51 21.98 9.21
C LEU A 141 6.53 21.92 8.06
N ILE A 142 6.41 20.95 7.16
CA ILE A 142 7.22 20.86 5.94
C ILE A 142 6.64 21.83 4.91
N THR A 143 7.38 22.91 4.65
CA THR A 143 6.88 24.05 3.84
C THR A 143 7.74 24.33 2.61
N THR A 144 8.89 23.68 2.48
CA THR A 144 9.84 23.90 1.39
C THR A 144 10.17 22.63 0.63
N LYS A 145 10.51 22.76 -0.66
CA LYS A 145 10.94 21.64 -1.49
C LYS A 145 12.20 20.94 -0.95
N PRO A 146 13.25 21.65 -0.48
CA PRO A 146 14.44 21.00 0.07
C PRO A 146 14.15 20.12 1.30
N GLU A 147 13.21 20.52 2.17
CA GLU A 147 12.79 19.69 3.31
C GLU A 147 12.11 18.39 2.83
N ILE A 148 11.29 18.47 1.78
CA ILE A 148 10.67 17.29 1.16
C ILE A 148 11.73 16.39 0.50
N ASP A 149 12.69 16.99 -0.21
CA ASP A 149 13.75 16.25 -0.91
C ASP A 149 14.70 15.53 0.06
N ALA A 150 14.83 16.03 1.30
CA ALA A 150 15.61 15.37 2.35
C ALA A 150 14.95 14.08 2.87
N ILE A 151 13.64 13.89 2.62
CA ILE A 151 12.93 12.66 2.99
C ILE A 151 13.07 11.65 1.84
N VAL A 152 13.92 10.65 2.08
CA VAL A 152 14.29 9.60 1.14
C VAL A 152 13.86 8.22 1.65
N TRP A 153 13.73 7.26 0.74
CA TRP A 153 13.54 5.85 1.09
C TRP A 153 14.75 5.36 1.89
#